data_AF-A0A842Q562-F1
#
_entry.id   AF-A0A842Q562-F1
#
_cell.length_a   1.000
_cell.length_b   1.000
_cell.length_c   1.000
_cell.angle_alpha   90.00
_cell.angle_beta   90.00
_cell.angle_gamma   90.00
#
_symmetry.space_group_name_H-M   'P 1'
#
loop_
_entity.id
_entity.type
_entity.pdbx_description
1 polymer ?
#
loop_
_entity_poly.entity_id
_entity_poly.type
_entity_poly.pdbx_seq_one_letter_code
_entity_poly.pdbx_strand_id
1 'polypeptide(L)'
;MVEVVILATLTLFFIAAIAEIGGGYLIWQWLRNHKRLLFGIFGGVILFGYGIIPTLQPASFGRVYAAYGGIFIISSIVWGILV
;
A
#
# COMPACT_ATOMS: atom_id res chain seq x y z
N MET A 1 0.82 26.41 -4.44
CA MET A 1 1.91 25.53 -3.93
C MET A 1 1.39 24.54 -2.89
N VAL A 2 0.71 24.99 -1.83
CA VAL A 2 0.18 24.09 -0.78
C VAL A 2 -0.78 23.03 -1.32
N GLU A 3 -1.72 23.40 -2.19
CA GLU A 3 -2.69 22.48 -2.81
C GLU A 3 -2.01 21.34 -3.60
N VAL A 4 -0.94 21.67 -4.33
CA VAL A 4 -0.16 20.69 -5.10
C VAL A 4 0.52 19.68 -4.17
N VAL A 5 1.04 20.13 -3.03
CA VAL A 5 1.65 19.24 -2.02
C VAL A 5 0.59 18.33 -1.39
N ILE A 6 -0.59 18.86 -1.06
CA ILE A 6 -1.69 18.05 -0.49
C ILE A 6 -2.11 16.95 -1.47
N LEU A 7 -2.32 17.30 -2.75
CA LEU A 7 -2.68 16.33 -3.77
C LEU A 7 -1.62 15.24 -3.92
N ALA A 8 -0.34 15.62 -4.01
CA ALA A 8 0.77 14.67 -4.12
C ALA A 8 0.84 13.72 -2.90
N THR A 9 0.72 14.25 -1.69
CA THR A 9 0.72 13.47 -0.44
C THR A 9 -0.41 12.45 -0.42
N LEU A 10 -1.63 12.85 -0.77
CA LEU A 10 -2.80 11.96 -0.82
C LEU A 10 -2.62 10.90 -1.89
N THR A 11 -2.18 11.28 -3.09
CA THR A 11 -1.89 10.33 -4.18
C THR A 11 -0.86 9.30 -3.75
N LEU A 12 0.24 9.71 -3.12
CA LEU A 12 1.26 8.80 -2.60
C LEU A 12 0.71 7.83 -1.56
N PHE A 13 -0.15 8.28 -0.64
CA PHE A 13 -0.78 7.39 0.33
C PHE A 13 -1.75 6.39 -0.31
N PHE A 14 -2.53 6.79 -1.31
CA PHE A 14 -3.38 5.86 -2.04
C PHE A 14 -2.58 4.83 -2.83
N ILE A 15 -1.48 5.25 -3.48
CA ILE A 15 -0.58 4.33 -4.18
C ILE A 15 0.07 3.35 -3.18
N ALA A 16 0.51 3.84 -2.01
CA ALA A 16 1.04 2.99 -0.95
C ALA A 16 0.01 1.96 -0.47
N ALA A 17 -1.24 2.37 -0.24
CA ALA A 17 -2.31 1.48 0.21
C ALA A 17 -2.61 0.37 -0.80
N ILE A 18 -2.70 0.72 -2.09
CA ILE A 18 -2.90 -0.27 -3.16
C ILE A 18 -1.72 -1.23 -3.24
N ALA A 19 -0.48 -0.73 -3.13
CA ALA A 19 0.71 -1.56 -3.18
C ALA A 19 0.81 -2.49 -1.96
N GLU A 20 0.62 -1.99 -0.74
CA GLU A 20 0.71 -2.79 0.47
C GLU A 20 -0.38 -3.88 0.52
N ILE A 21 -1.64 -3.48 0.37
CA ILE A 21 -2.78 -4.38 0.49
C ILE A 21 -2.82 -5.33 -0.71
N GLY A 22 -2.64 -4.81 -1.93
CA GLY A 22 -2.61 -5.62 -3.15
C GLY A 22 -1.43 -6.59 -3.17
N GLY A 23 -0.25 -6.15 -2.76
CA GLY A 23 0.93 -7.01 -2.61
C GLY A 23 0.69 -8.13 -1.60
N GLY A 24 0.17 -7.80 -0.41
CA GLY A 24 -0.22 -8.77 0.61
C GLY A 24 -1.29 -9.74 0.13
N TYR A 25 -2.29 -9.26 -0.62
CA TYR A 25 -3.34 -10.08 -1.21
C TYR A 25 -2.79 -11.09 -2.23
N LEU A 26 -1.83 -10.69 -3.07
CA LEU A 26 -1.19 -11.63 -4.01
C LEU A 26 -0.37 -12.70 -3.28
N ILE A 27 0.32 -12.35 -2.19
CA ILE A 27 0.98 -13.33 -1.32
C ILE A 27 -0.05 -14.29 -0.70
N TRP A 28 -1.19 -13.78 -0.22
CA TRP A 28 -2.28 -14.59 0.30
C TRP A 28 -2.79 -15.58 -0.75
N GLN A 29 -3.02 -15.10 -1.97
CA GLN A 29 -3.47 -15.94 -3.08
C GLN A 29 -2.49 -17.09 -3.36
N TRP A 30 -1.19 -16.81 -3.34
CA TRP A 30 -0.18 -17.84 -3.50
C TRP A 30 -0.18 -18.86 -2.36
N LEU A 31 -0.07 -18.40 -1.11
CA LEU A 31 0.18 -19.29 0.03
C LEU A 31 -1.09 -19.97 0.56
N ARG A 32 -2.21 -19.24 0.64
CA ARG A 32 -3.46 -19.72 1.25
C ARG A 32 -4.41 -20.33 0.23
N ASN A 33 -4.45 -19.79 -0.99
CA ASN A 33 -5.35 -20.25 -2.05
C ASN A 33 -4.64 -21.10 -3.12
N HIS A 34 -3.39 -21.52 -2.83
CA HIS A 34 -2.58 -22.39 -3.69
C HIS A 34 -2.47 -21.91 -5.14
N LYS A 35 -2.50 -20.59 -5.38
CA LYS A 35 -2.26 -20.02 -6.70
C LYS A 35 -0.79 -20.19 -7.10
N ARG A 36 -0.50 -19.92 -8.38
CA ARG A 36 0.84 -20.08 -8.96
C ARG A 36 1.87 -19.22 -8.21
N LEU A 37 3.11 -19.71 -8.12
CA LEU A 37 4.26 -18.99 -7.54
C LEU A 37 4.42 -17.55 -8.07
N LEU A 38 4.04 -17.31 -9.32
CA LEU A 38 4.06 -15.98 -9.95
C LEU A 38 3.31 -14.93 -9.11
N PHE A 39 2.19 -15.29 -8.49
CA PHE A 39 1.44 -14.39 -7.60
C PHE A 39 2.29 -14.00 -6.39
N GLY A 40 3.01 -14.96 -5.81
CA GLY A 40 3.95 -14.72 -4.71
C GLY A 40 5.08 -13.76 -5.09
N ILE A 41 5.69 -13.99 -6.26
CA ILE A 41 6.77 -13.15 -6.76
C ILE A 41 6.28 -11.72 -7.00
N PHE A 42 5.15 -11.55 -7.71
CA PHE A 42 4.59 -10.22 -7.94
C PHE A 42 4.16 -9.54 -6.64
N GLY A 43 3.52 -10.27 -5.72
CA GLY A 43 3.16 -9.75 -4.41
C GLY A 43 4.37 -9.25 -3.64
N GLY A 44 5.46 -10.02 -3.62
CA GLY A 44 6.71 -9.63 -2.96
C GLY A 44 7.38 -8.41 -3.59
N VAL A 45 7.43 -8.33 -4.92
CA VAL A 45 7.97 -7.16 -5.64
C VAL A 45 7.15 -5.90 -5.35
N ILE A 46 5.82 -6.02 -5.35
CA ILE A 46 4.92 -4.90 -5.04
C ILE A 46 5.09 -4.45 -3.59
N LEU A 47 5.20 -5.39 -2.64
CA LEU A 47 5.45 -5.07 -1.23
C LEU A 47 6.80 -4.39 -1.00
N PHE A 48 7.83 -4.81 -1.74
CA PHE A 48 9.12 -4.11 -1.72
C PHE A 48 8.98 -2.68 -2.25
N GLY A 49 8.26 -2.50 -3.37
CA GLY A 49 7.94 -1.18 -3.92
C GLY A 49 7.14 -0.31 -2.95
N TYR A 50 6.17 -0.89 -2.23
CA TYR A 50 5.45 -0.22 -1.14
C TYR A 50 6.42 0.36 -0.11
N GLY A 51 7.45 -0.38 0.34
CA GLY A 51 8.42 0.13 1.31
C GLY A 51 9.17 1.41 0.88
N ILE A 52 9.22 1.69 -0.42
CA ILE A 52 9.84 2.89 -0.99
C ILE A 52 8.85 4.06 -1.04
N ILE A 53 7.57 3.82 -1.29
CA ILE A 53 6.59 4.90 -1.56
C ILE A 53 6.46 5.90 -0.38
N PRO A 54 6.33 5.48 0.90
CA PRO A 54 6.27 6.39 2.04
C PRO A 54 7.51 7.29 2.19
N THR A 55 8.68 6.89 1.65
CA THR A 55 9.90 7.70 1.75
C THR A 55 9.84 8.95 0.86
N LEU A 56 8.88 9.02 -0.05
CA LEU A 56 8.65 10.16 -0.94
C LEU A 56 7.81 11.27 -0.28
N GLN A 57 7.27 11.02 0.91
CA GLN A 57 6.46 12.01 1.64
C GLN A 57 7.34 13.10 2.26
N PRO A 58 6.96 14.38 2.20
CA PRO A 58 7.74 15.50 2.74
C PRO A 58 7.53 15.67 4.26
N ALA A 59 7.62 14.58 5.03
CA ALA A 59 7.44 14.58 6.49
C ALA A 59 8.29 13.48 7.16
N SER A 60 8.45 13.58 8.48
CA SER A 60 9.20 12.58 9.25
C SER A 60 8.48 11.23 9.24
N PHE A 61 9.27 10.14 9.29
CA PHE A 61 8.78 8.75 9.29
C PHE A 61 7.57 8.54 10.20
N GLY A 62 7.65 8.95 11.47
CA GLY A 62 6.57 8.73 12.43
C GLY A 62 5.27 9.44 12.06
N ARG A 63 5.34 10.65 11.49
CA ARG A 63 4.13 11.37 11.03
C ARG A 63 3.53 10.72 9.79
N VAL A 64 4.40 10.31 8.85
CA VAL A 64 3.99 9.62 7.63
C VAL A 64 3.29 8.30 7.97
N TYR A 65 3.88 7.46 8.81
CA TYR A 65 3.32 6.16 9.19
C TYR A 65 2.06 6.29 10.05
N ALA A 66 1.99 7.29 10.94
CA ALA A 66 0.77 7.54 11.71
C ALA A 66 -0.41 7.94 10.81
N ALA A 67 -0.20 8.86 9.87
CA ALA A 67 -1.23 9.28 8.94
C ALA A 67 -1.63 8.15 7.97
N TYR A 68 -0.62 7.46 7.43
CA TYR A 68 -0.82 6.34 6.52
C TYR A 68 -1.58 5.18 7.19
N GLY A 69 -1.32 4.88 8.47
CA GLY A 69 -2.04 3.84 9.21
C GLY A 69 -3.56 4.04 9.21
N GLY A 70 -4.04 5.28 9.28
CA GLY A 70 -5.47 5.59 9.15
C GLY A 70 -6.01 5.28 7.75
N ILE A 71 -5.27 5.68 6.71
CA ILE A 71 -5.62 5.41 5.30
C ILE A 71 -5.62 3.90 5.04
N PHE A 72 -4.60 3.19 5.52
CA PHE A 72 -4.48 1.74 5.43
C PHE A 72 -5.69 1.01 6.01
N ILE A 73 -6.18 1.43 7.19
CA ILE A 73 -7.36 0.83 7.82
C ILE A 73 -8.59 1.00 6.92
N ILE A 74 -8.86 2.23 6.45
CA ILE A 74 -10.02 2.52 5.60
C ILE A 74 -9.92 1.75 4.29
N SER A 75 -8.76 1.78 3.63
CA SER A 75 -8.51 1.05 2.39
C SER A 75 -8.63 -0.47 2.58
N SER A 76 -8.18 -1.01 3.72
CA SER A 76 -8.31 -2.44 4.04
C SER A 76 -9.76 -2.87 4.22
N ILE A 77 -10.59 -2.03 4.87
CA ILE A 77 -12.02 -2.27 4.99
C ILE A 77 -12.67 -2.31 3.60
N VAL A 78 -12.36 -1.32 2.75
CA VAL A 78 -12.88 -1.29 1.37
C VAL A 78 -12.42 -2.51 0.59
N TRP A 79 -11.13 -2.88 0.68
CA TRP A 79 -10.59 -4.06 -0.01
C TRP A 79 -11.29 -5.34 0.44
N GLY A 80 -11.52 -5.52 1.74
CA GLY A 80 -12.21 -6.70 2.28
C GLY A 80 -13.70 -6.79 1.90
N ILE A 81 -14.31 -5.70 1.45
CA ILE A 81 -15.66 -5.73 0.86
C ILE A 81 -15.60 -6.18 -0.62
N LEU A 82 -14.49 -5.90 -1.31
CA LEU A 82 -14.33 -6.15 -2.74
C LEU A 82 -13.87 -7.56 -3.11
N VAL A 83 -13.19 -8.28 -2.20
CA VAL A 83 -12.62 -9.63 -2.42
C VAL A 83 -12.95 -10.59 -1.30
#